data_AF-A0A8T5JZ99-F1
#
_entry.id   AF-A0A8T5JZ99-F1
#
_cell.length_a   1.000
_cell.length_b   1.000
_cell.length_c   1.000
_cell.angle_alpha   90.00
_cell.angle_beta   90.00
_cell.angle_gamma   90.00
#
_symmetry.space_group_name_H-M   'P 1'
#
loop_
_entity.id
_entity.type
_entity.pdbx_description
1 polymer ?
#
loop_
_entity_poly.entity_id
_entity_poly.type
_entity_poly.pdbx_seq_one_letter_code
_entity_poly.pdbx_strand_id
1 'polypeptide(L)'
;MAKVGIAAYGITPFTKDDHKIETILHKSTNDLFQKNPKIDKKEIDAVLISTNNNSKYLSPILSEMSGIQPKIAHSIESLCNSGTNSIVSAFSYISSGLADMVLVSGAERYDSPGQILEWDNSRGEFKHPIFWASIFSKSYKEKYDISDEELAIVSVKNHKQASKNPNALSKKTFTVEDVMN
;
A
#
# COMPACT_ATOMS: atom_id res chain seq x y z
N MET A 1 2.84 28.66 3.26
CA MET A 1 2.97 27.19 3.31
C MET A 1 4.21 26.79 2.55
N ALA A 2 5.03 25.90 3.12
CA ALA A 2 6.17 25.32 2.42
C ALA A 2 5.67 24.50 1.22
N LYS A 3 6.43 24.49 0.12
CA LYS A 3 6.16 23.59 -1.01
C LYS A 3 6.72 22.21 -0.66
N VAL A 4 5.86 21.21 -0.65
CA VAL A 4 6.23 19.81 -0.39
C VAL A 4 6.26 19.05 -1.71
N GLY A 5 7.23 18.15 -1.87
CA GLY A 5 7.35 17.32 -3.07
C GLY A 5 7.87 15.91 -2.74
N ILE A 6 7.69 14.99 -3.69
CA ILE A 6 8.25 13.64 -3.61
C ILE A 6 9.62 13.66 -4.29
N ALA A 7 10.69 13.47 -3.51
CA ALA A 7 12.06 13.52 -4.03
C ALA A 7 12.48 12.22 -4.74
N ALA A 8 11.97 11.07 -4.28
CA ALA A 8 12.31 9.75 -4.82
C ALA A 8 11.23 8.72 -4.48
N TYR A 9 11.27 7.59 -5.17
CA TYR A 9 10.46 6.42 -4.87
C TYR A 9 11.26 5.12 -5.08
N GLY A 10 10.83 4.07 -4.39
CA GLY A 10 11.33 2.70 -4.56
C GLY A 10 10.17 1.73 -4.41
N ILE A 11 10.27 0.58 -5.07
CA ILE A 11 9.22 -0.43 -5.06
C ILE A 11 9.81 -1.79 -5.44
N THR A 12 9.34 -2.84 -4.76
CA THR A 12 9.68 -4.23 -5.09
C THR A 12 8.54 -4.90 -5.86
N PRO A 13 8.81 -5.94 -6.66
CA PRO A 13 7.76 -6.76 -7.23
C PRO A 13 6.82 -7.33 -6.16
N PHE A 14 5.53 -7.34 -6.45
CA PHE A 14 4.53 -7.96 -5.60
C PHE A 14 4.64 -9.48 -5.75
N THR A 15 4.66 -10.18 -4.63
CA THR A 15 4.90 -11.63 -4.59
C THR A 15 3.95 -12.32 -3.60
N LYS A 16 3.78 -13.63 -3.77
CA LYS A 16 3.12 -14.52 -2.81
C LYS A 16 4.11 -15.19 -1.86
N ASP A 17 5.40 -14.91 -2.01
CA ASP A 17 6.45 -15.50 -1.18
C ASP A 17 6.25 -15.09 0.28
N ASP A 18 6.45 -16.06 1.17
CA ASP A 18 6.33 -15.81 2.60
C ASP A 18 7.60 -15.14 3.13
N HIS A 19 7.48 -13.86 3.44
CA HIS A 19 8.54 -13.04 4.01
C HIS A 19 8.02 -12.26 5.20
N LYS A 20 8.84 -12.18 6.26
CA LYS A 20 8.58 -11.30 7.40
C LYS A 20 8.35 -9.85 6.93
N ILE A 21 7.41 -9.15 7.57
CA ILE A 21 7.00 -7.81 7.14
C ILE A 21 8.17 -6.81 7.18
N GLU A 22 9.05 -6.94 8.17
CA GLU A 22 10.28 -6.16 8.35
C GLU A 22 11.21 -6.34 7.14
N THR A 23 11.33 -7.57 6.64
CA THR A 23 12.14 -7.89 5.45
C THR A 23 11.59 -7.21 4.20
N ILE A 24 10.27 -7.18 4.03
CA ILE A 24 9.63 -6.55 2.86
C ILE A 24 9.83 -5.03 2.91
N LEU A 25 9.58 -4.41 4.08
CA LEU A 25 9.82 -2.99 4.32
C LEU A 25 11.28 -2.60 4.06
N HIS A 26 12.23 -3.41 4.53
CA HIS A 26 13.64 -3.15 4.31
C HIS A 26 14.03 -3.30 2.83
N LYS A 27 13.51 -4.31 2.12
CA LYS A 27 13.78 -4.51 0.69
C LYS A 27 13.31 -3.30 -0.15
N SER A 28 12.09 -2.80 0.08
CA SER A 28 11.58 -1.62 -0.67
C SER A 28 12.34 -0.35 -0.33
N THR A 29 12.72 -0.18 0.93
CA THR A 29 13.53 0.97 1.41
C THR A 29 14.94 0.93 0.82
N ASN A 30 15.56 -0.25 0.77
CA ASN A 30 16.88 -0.42 0.16
C ASN A 30 16.85 -0.21 -1.35
N ASP A 31 15.80 -0.65 -2.06
CA ASP A 31 15.58 -0.34 -3.49
C ASP A 31 15.54 1.17 -3.74
N LEU A 32 14.85 1.94 -2.89
CA LEU A 32 14.83 3.40 -2.96
C LEU A 32 16.24 3.98 -2.84
N PHE A 33 17.01 3.61 -1.81
CA PHE A 33 18.34 4.18 -1.61
C PHE A 33 19.36 3.75 -2.66
N GLN A 34 19.28 2.51 -3.16
CA GLN A 34 20.16 2.03 -4.22
C GLN A 34 19.96 2.81 -5.53
N LYS A 35 18.70 3.15 -5.86
CA LYS A 35 18.38 3.96 -7.05
C LYS A 35 18.67 5.44 -6.86
N ASN A 36 18.75 5.90 -5.62
CA ASN A 36 18.90 7.31 -5.27
C ASN A 36 20.06 7.53 -4.28
N PRO A 37 21.32 7.23 -4.68
CA PRO A 37 22.49 7.25 -3.78
C PRO A 37 22.86 8.64 -3.28
N LYS A 38 22.25 9.70 -3.81
CA LYS A 38 22.45 11.09 -3.39
C LYS A 38 21.63 11.50 -2.16
N ILE A 39 20.65 10.68 -1.76
CA ILE A 39 19.86 10.95 -0.56
C ILE A 39 20.72 10.60 0.65
N ASP A 40 21.06 11.59 1.47
CA ASP A 40 21.71 11.33 2.75
C ASP A 40 20.67 10.86 3.77
N LYS A 41 20.84 9.63 4.24
CA LYS A 41 19.97 9.02 5.25
C LYS A 41 19.94 9.81 6.56
N LYS A 42 20.99 10.60 6.85
CA LYS A 42 21.06 11.45 8.05
C LYS A 42 20.14 12.65 7.99
N GLU A 43 19.68 13.04 6.81
CA GLU A 43 18.73 14.15 6.63
C GLU A 43 17.28 13.72 6.87
N ILE A 44 17.01 12.41 7.01
CA ILE A 44 15.65 11.90 7.25
C ILE A 44 15.26 12.14 8.71
N ASP A 45 14.39 13.12 8.93
CA ASP A 45 13.88 13.49 10.25
C ASP A 45 12.79 12.55 10.76
N ALA A 46 12.01 11.94 9.86
CA ALA A 46 10.91 11.06 10.23
C ALA A 46 10.82 9.80 9.36
N VAL A 47 10.42 8.68 9.97
CA VAL A 47 10.12 7.42 9.29
C VAL A 47 8.68 7.00 9.62
N LEU A 48 7.84 6.93 8.59
CA LEU A 48 6.44 6.55 8.70
C LEU A 48 6.24 5.20 8.00
N ILE A 49 5.70 4.23 8.73
CA ILE A 49 5.38 2.91 8.19
C ILE A 49 3.88 2.75 8.01
N SER A 50 3.44 2.13 6.92
CA SER A 50 2.05 1.66 6.78
C SER A 50 1.97 0.16 6.55
N THR A 51 1.13 -0.52 7.33
CA THR A 51 0.79 -1.94 7.16
C THR A 51 -0.46 -2.27 7.97
N ASN A 52 -1.18 -3.30 7.55
CA ASN A 52 -2.27 -3.91 8.31
C ASN A 52 -1.80 -5.10 9.17
N ASN A 53 -0.49 -5.36 9.21
CA ASN A 53 0.14 -6.36 10.05
C ASN A 53 0.25 -5.88 11.51
N ASN A 54 0.12 -6.80 12.47
CA ASN A 54 0.14 -6.50 13.90
C ASN A 54 1.55 -6.39 14.52
N SER A 55 2.62 -6.61 13.74
CA SER A 55 4.00 -6.42 14.20
C SER A 55 4.20 -5.04 14.83
N LYS A 56 4.95 -5.02 15.94
CA LYS A 56 5.18 -3.82 16.75
C LYS A 56 6.51 -3.16 16.37
N TYR A 57 6.60 -1.85 16.60
CA TYR A 57 7.84 -1.07 16.45
C TYR A 57 8.47 -1.13 15.05
N LEU A 58 7.66 -1.34 13.99
CA LEU A 58 8.17 -1.49 12.63
C LEU A 58 8.94 -0.26 12.12
N SER A 59 8.52 0.95 12.46
CA SER A 59 9.24 2.16 12.06
C SER A 59 10.64 2.26 12.71
N PRO A 60 10.78 2.13 14.05
CA PRO A 60 12.10 2.00 14.67
C PRO A 60 12.96 0.85 14.13
N ILE A 61 12.37 -0.33 13.92
CA ILE A 61 13.07 -1.50 13.37
C ILE A 61 13.60 -1.21 11.96
N LEU A 62 12.75 -0.66 11.07
CA LEU A 62 13.18 -0.29 9.73
C LEU A 62 14.29 0.77 9.76
N SER A 63 14.17 1.74 10.67
CA SER A 63 15.17 2.80 10.83
C SER A 63 16.54 2.21 11.17
N GLU A 64 16.60 1.31 12.16
CA GLU A 64 17.82 0.59 12.53
C GLU A 64 18.38 -0.24 11.36
N MET A 65 17.53 -1.07 10.73
CA MET A 65 17.94 -1.90 9.58
C MET A 65 18.49 -1.06 8.41
N SER A 66 17.98 0.16 8.23
CA SER A 66 18.35 1.05 7.14
C SER A 66 19.49 2.01 7.49
N GLY A 67 19.93 2.05 8.75
CA GLY A 67 20.94 2.99 9.24
C GLY A 67 20.44 4.44 9.32
N ILE A 68 19.17 4.65 9.68
CA ILE A 68 18.52 5.96 9.82
C ILE A 68 18.29 6.22 11.31
N GLN A 69 18.55 7.44 11.77
CA GLN A 69 18.30 7.87 13.15
C GLN A 69 17.27 9.01 13.16
N PRO A 70 15.98 8.72 12.94
CA PRO A 70 14.96 9.76 12.83
C PRO A 70 14.59 10.33 14.20
N LYS A 71 14.10 11.57 14.22
CA LYS A 71 13.49 12.21 15.40
C LYS A 71 12.08 11.68 15.65
N ILE A 72 11.37 11.29 14.58
CA ILE A 72 9.98 10.83 14.62
C ILE A 72 9.88 9.46 13.95
N ALA A 73 9.31 8.47 14.64
CA ALA A 73 9.17 7.12 14.11
C ALA A 73 7.87 6.47 14.61
N HIS A 74 6.93 6.19 13.71
CA HIS A 74 5.69 5.50 14.05
C HIS A 74 5.05 4.81 12.85
N SER A 75 4.02 4.01 13.15
CA SER A 75 3.22 3.30 12.15
C SER A 75 1.83 3.92 12.03
N ILE A 76 1.33 3.98 10.80
CA ILE A 76 0.00 4.49 10.43
C ILE A 76 -0.78 3.33 9.83
N GLU A 77 -1.96 3.08 10.39
CA GLU A 77 -2.89 2.07 9.90
C GLU A 77 -4.27 2.72 9.70
N SER A 78 -4.84 2.43 8.54
CA SER A 78 -6.17 2.85 8.10
C SER A 78 -6.63 1.92 6.96
N LEU A 79 -6.56 0.61 7.20
CA LEU A 79 -6.93 -0.44 6.26
C LEU A 79 -6.28 -0.25 4.88
N CYS A 80 -7.07 -0.35 3.80
CA CYS A 80 -6.59 -0.30 2.42
C CYS A 80 -6.00 1.05 2.00
N ASN A 81 -6.24 2.15 2.75
CA ASN A 81 -5.74 3.47 2.40
C ASN A 81 -4.50 3.90 3.24
N SER A 82 -3.99 3.02 4.11
CA SER A 82 -2.88 3.30 5.04
C SER A 82 -1.70 4.00 4.37
N GLY A 83 -1.24 3.51 3.21
CA GLY A 83 -0.13 4.12 2.49
C GLY A 83 -0.40 5.55 2.03
N THR A 84 -1.64 5.86 1.63
CA THR A 84 -2.02 7.24 1.25
C THR A 84 -2.08 8.14 2.48
N ASN A 85 -2.63 7.64 3.59
CA ASN A 85 -2.64 8.37 4.86
C ASN A 85 -1.24 8.64 5.42
N SER A 86 -0.27 7.76 5.15
CA SER A 86 1.14 8.02 5.48
C SER A 86 1.73 9.17 4.67
N ILE A 87 1.37 9.31 3.39
CA ILE A 87 1.80 10.44 2.55
C ILE A 87 1.17 11.75 3.06
N VAL A 88 -0.11 11.73 3.43
CA VAL A 88 -0.79 12.91 4.02
C VAL A 88 -0.16 13.30 5.36
N SER A 89 0.20 12.32 6.19
CA SER A 89 0.92 12.55 7.44
C SER A 89 2.31 13.15 7.20
N ALA A 90 3.07 12.62 6.24
CA ALA A 90 4.38 13.15 5.85
C ALA A 90 4.27 14.62 5.37
N PHE A 91 3.29 14.92 4.52
CA PHE A 91 2.98 16.29 4.11
C PHE A 91 2.70 17.19 5.31
N SER A 92 1.96 16.70 6.31
CA SER A 92 1.60 17.47 7.50
C SER A 92 2.82 17.75 8.39
N TYR A 93 3.72 16.79 8.56
CA TYR A 93 4.99 16.99 9.28
C TYR A 93 5.87 18.03 8.60
N ILE A 94 6.02 17.97 7.28
CA ILE A 94 6.84 18.93 6.53
C ILE A 94 6.20 20.32 6.53
N SER A 95 4.88 20.40 6.27
CA SER A 95 4.18 21.68 6.20
C SER A 95 4.11 22.42 7.54
N SER A 96 4.19 21.70 8.66
CA SER A 96 4.23 22.26 10.01
C SER A 96 5.64 22.62 10.50
N GLY A 97 6.69 22.27 9.74
CA GLY A 97 8.09 22.48 10.13
C GLY A 97 8.60 21.51 11.19
N LEU A 98 7.90 20.38 11.41
CA LEU A 98 8.34 19.33 12.34
C LEU A 98 9.39 18.39 11.74
N ALA A 99 9.51 18.36 10.41
CA ALA A 99 10.48 17.57 9.65
C ALA A 99 10.79 18.28 8.33
N ASP A 100 12.01 18.14 7.81
CA ASP A 100 12.38 18.62 6.47
C ASP A 100 12.32 17.47 5.45
N MET A 101 12.70 16.25 5.87
CA MET A 101 12.64 15.04 5.03
C MET A 101 11.99 13.87 5.79
N VAL A 102 11.05 13.20 5.12
CA VAL A 102 10.30 12.08 5.69
C VAL A 102 10.39 10.87 4.77
N LEU A 103 10.80 9.72 5.31
CA LEU A 103 10.69 8.43 4.64
C LEU A 103 9.32 7.84 4.92
N VAL A 104 8.57 7.50 3.86
CA VAL A 104 7.34 6.71 3.95
C VAL A 104 7.60 5.35 3.33
N SER A 105 7.33 4.27 4.08
CA SER A 105 7.45 2.90 3.56
C SER A 105 6.21 2.08 3.91
N GLY A 106 5.70 1.34 2.93
CA GLY A 106 4.52 0.50 3.07
C GLY A 106 4.80 -0.92 2.64
N ALA A 107 4.27 -1.89 3.38
CA ALA A 107 4.34 -3.29 3.02
C ALA A 107 3.12 -4.03 3.56
N GLU A 108 2.83 -5.20 3.00
CA GLU A 108 1.78 -6.08 3.48
C GLU A 108 2.16 -7.54 3.32
N ARG A 109 1.65 -8.38 4.23
CA ARG A 109 1.66 -9.84 4.07
C ARG A 109 0.26 -10.36 3.73
N TYR A 110 0.20 -11.50 3.05
CA TYR A 110 -1.06 -12.15 2.68
C TYR A 110 -1.95 -12.53 3.89
N ASP A 111 -1.34 -12.71 5.07
CA ASP A 111 -1.98 -13.09 6.33
C ASP A 111 -2.19 -11.89 7.28
N SER A 112 -1.99 -10.67 6.79
CA SER A 112 -2.19 -9.47 7.62
C SER A 112 -3.67 -9.36 7.97
N PRO A 113 -4.02 -9.37 9.27
CA PRO A 113 -5.41 -9.52 9.69
C PRO A 113 -6.26 -8.30 9.34
N GLY A 114 -5.66 -7.11 9.19
CA GLY A 114 -6.40 -5.86 9.17
C GLY A 114 -7.02 -5.52 10.52
N GLN A 115 -7.45 -4.28 10.67
CA GLN A 115 -8.31 -3.89 11.79
C GLN A 115 -9.77 -4.26 11.46
N ILE A 116 -10.08 -5.55 11.44
CA ILE A 116 -11.47 -6.02 11.41
C ILE A 116 -12.07 -5.72 12.79
N LEU A 117 -13.06 -4.84 12.85
CA LEU A 117 -13.69 -4.44 14.11
C LEU A 117 -14.67 -5.53 14.54
N GLU A 118 -14.88 -5.69 15.83
CA GLU A 118 -15.83 -6.68 16.35
C GLU A 118 -17.25 -6.45 15.80
N TRP A 119 -17.62 -5.20 15.55
CA TRP A 119 -18.89 -4.84 14.92
C TRP A 119 -18.96 -5.13 13.41
N ASP A 120 -17.83 -5.33 12.71
CA ASP A 120 -17.88 -5.85 11.34
C ASP A 120 -18.44 -7.29 11.33
N ASN A 121 -18.24 -8.04 12.42
CA ASN A 121 -18.85 -9.37 12.57
C ASN A 121 -20.38 -9.30 12.72
N SER A 122 -20.91 -8.27 13.40
CA SER A 122 -22.36 -8.12 13.61
C SER A 122 -23.12 -7.73 12.34
N ARG A 123 -22.41 -7.36 11.27
CA ARG A 123 -22.98 -7.14 9.92
C ARG A 123 -23.10 -8.39 9.08
N GLY A 124 -22.68 -9.57 9.56
CA GLY A 124 -22.91 -10.86 8.89
C GLY A 124 -21.70 -11.42 8.14
N GLU A 125 -20.53 -11.48 8.79
CA GLU A 125 -19.29 -12.03 8.21
C GLU A 125 -18.77 -11.32 6.95
N PHE A 126 -19.17 -10.08 6.69
CA PHE A 126 -18.64 -9.23 5.60
C PHE A 126 -17.21 -8.71 5.87
N LYS A 127 -16.31 -9.61 6.30
CA LYS A 127 -14.95 -9.30 6.77
C LYS A 127 -13.96 -9.02 5.64
N HIS A 128 -14.34 -9.34 4.40
CA HIS A 128 -13.50 -9.17 3.22
C HIS A 128 -14.07 -8.13 2.25
N PRO A 129 -13.22 -7.30 1.61
CA PRO A 129 -13.64 -6.30 0.63
C PRO A 129 -14.52 -6.84 -0.51
N ILE A 130 -14.38 -8.13 -0.85
CA ILE A 130 -15.15 -8.78 -1.92
C ILE A 130 -16.66 -8.74 -1.66
N PHE A 131 -17.10 -8.81 -0.40
CA PHE A 131 -18.52 -8.77 -0.08
C PHE A 131 -19.13 -7.41 -0.41
N TRP A 132 -18.44 -6.33 -0.02
CA TRP A 132 -18.82 -4.97 -0.33
C TRP A 132 -18.80 -4.73 -1.84
N ALA A 133 -17.77 -5.24 -2.53
CA ALA A 133 -17.69 -5.15 -3.99
C ALA A 133 -18.89 -5.82 -4.67
N SER A 134 -19.33 -7.00 -4.23
CA SER A 134 -20.50 -7.69 -4.79
C SER A 134 -21.80 -6.91 -4.56
N ILE A 135 -22.03 -6.40 -3.35
CA ILE A 135 -23.23 -5.61 -3.01
C ILE A 135 -23.28 -4.33 -3.85
N PHE A 136 -22.17 -3.59 -3.91
CA PHE A 136 -22.11 -2.35 -4.69
C PHE A 136 -22.19 -2.59 -6.19
N SER A 137 -21.59 -3.67 -6.69
CA SER A 137 -21.70 -4.03 -8.11
C SER A 137 -23.15 -4.33 -8.48
N LYS A 138 -23.88 -5.09 -7.66
CA LYS A 138 -25.32 -5.34 -7.89
C LYS A 138 -26.12 -4.05 -7.92
N SER A 139 -25.97 -3.20 -6.90
CA SER A 139 -26.68 -1.91 -6.85
C SER A 139 -26.32 -0.98 -8.02
N TYR A 140 -25.06 -0.98 -8.44
CA TYR A 140 -24.59 -0.20 -9.59
C TYR A 140 -25.24 -0.67 -10.90
N LYS A 141 -25.32 -1.99 -11.13
CA LYS A 141 -26.01 -2.56 -12.29
C LYS A 141 -27.49 -2.20 -12.31
N GLU A 142 -28.18 -2.34 -11.18
CA GLU A 142 -29.61 -1.99 -11.06
C GLU A 142 -29.88 -0.51 -11.36
N LYS A 143 -28.97 0.38 -10.95
CA LYS A 143 -29.16 1.82 -11.12
C LYS A 143 -28.83 2.32 -12.53
N TYR A 144 -27.82 1.74 -13.16
CA TYR A 144 -27.25 2.26 -14.42
C TYR A 144 -27.42 1.32 -15.61
N ASP A 145 -28.13 0.20 -15.44
CA ASP A 145 -28.41 -0.80 -16.49
C ASP A 145 -27.14 -1.34 -17.17
N ILE A 146 -26.13 -1.65 -16.36
CA ILE A 146 -24.81 -2.11 -16.81
C ILE A 146 -24.75 -3.64 -16.89
N SER A 147 -24.19 -4.16 -17.97
CA SER A 147 -24.03 -5.60 -18.17
C SER A 147 -22.81 -6.18 -17.43
N ASP A 148 -22.76 -7.49 -17.25
CA ASP A 148 -21.59 -8.16 -16.65
C ASP A 148 -20.35 -8.07 -17.55
N GLU A 149 -20.54 -8.11 -18.88
CA GLU A 149 -19.49 -7.92 -19.87
C GLU A 149 -18.85 -6.53 -19.75
N GLU A 150 -19.65 -5.48 -19.55
CA GLU A 150 -19.14 -4.13 -19.35
C GLU A 150 -18.29 -4.02 -18.07
N LEU A 151 -18.68 -4.70 -16.99
CA LEU A 151 -17.86 -4.78 -15.77
C LEU A 151 -16.59 -5.62 -16.00
N ALA A 152 -16.67 -6.72 -16.74
CA ALA A 152 -15.54 -7.60 -17.03
C ALA A 152 -14.41 -6.90 -17.79
N ILE A 153 -14.72 -5.92 -18.64
CA ILE A 153 -13.73 -5.09 -19.36
C ILE A 153 -12.71 -4.46 -18.40
N VAL A 154 -13.12 -4.10 -17.17
CA VAL A 154 -12.22 -3.51 -16.17
C VAL A 154 -11.11 -4.49 -15.78
N SER A 155 -11.47 -5.75 -15.53
CA SER A 155 -10.51 -6.81 -15.18
C SER A 155 -9.56 -7.10 -16.35
N VAL A 156 -10.11 -7.30 -17.56
CA VAL A 156 -9.35 -7.53 -18.80
C VAL A 156 -8.32 -6.42 -19.04
N LYS A 157 -8.76 -5.16 -18.95
CA LYS A 157 -7.88 -3.99 -19.09
C LYS A 157 -6.78 -4.00 -18.05
N ASN A 158 -7.11 -4.21 -16.78
CA ASN A 158 -6.15 -4.18 -15.68
C ASN A 158 -5.09 -5.29 -15.82
N HIS A 159 -5.50 -6.51 -16.17
CA HIS A 159 -4.58 -7.61 -16.43
C HIS A 159 -3.69 -7.38 -17.65
N LYS A 160 -4.23 -6.80 -18.73
CA LYS A 160 -3.46 -6.39 -19.91
C LYS A 160 -2.41 -5.31 -19.60
N GLN A 161 -2.69 -4.39 -18.69
CA GLN A 161 -1.70 -3.40 -18.24
C GLN A 161 -0.68 -4.01 -17.28
N ALA A 162 -1.13 -4.88 -16.36
CA ALA A 162 -0.27 -5.56 -15.40
C ALA A 162 0.80 -6.44 -16.08
N SER A 163 0.48 -7.06 -17.22
CA SER A 163 1.45 -7.86 -17.98
C SER A 163 2.70 -7.07 -18.40
N LYS A 164 2.56 -5.75 -18.59
CA LYS A 164 3.66 -4.84 -18.93
C LYS A 164 4.39 -4.24 -17.72
N ASN A 165 3.79 -4.29 -16.53
CA ASN A 165 4.39 -3.72 -15.31
C ASN A 165 5.34 -4.73 -14.64
N PRO A 166 6.67 -4.52 -14.60
CA PRO A 166 7.62 -5.47 -14.03
C PRO A 166 7.36 -5.84 -12.55
N ASN A 167 6.64 -4.98 -11.81
CA ASN A 167 6.33 -5.21 -10.40
C ASN A 167 4.98 -5.91 -10.16
N ALA A 168 4.21 -6.22 -11.21
CA ALA A 168 2.90 -6.85 -11.06
C ALA A 168 2.98 -8.28 -10.50
N LEU A 169 2.06 -8.62 -9.61
CA LEU A 169 1.93 -9.96 -9.01
C LEU A 169 1.68 -11.07 -10.05
N SER A 170 0.96 -10.75 -11.12
CA SER A 170 0.64 -11.68 -12.20
C SER A 170 0.79 -11.00 -13.54
N LYS A 171 1.33 -11.75 -14.50
CA LYS A 171 1.52 -11.33 -15.89
C LYS A 171 0.46 -11.90 -16.84
N LYS A 172 -0.45 -12.72 -16.31
CA LYS A 172 -1.53 -13.34 -17.10
C LYS A 172 -2.50 -12.28 -17.59
N THR A 173 -2.91 -12.43 -18.84
CA THR A 173 -3.98 -11.64 -19.49
C THR A 173 -5.18 -12.53 -19.74
N PHE A 174 -6.36 -11.91 -19.83
CA PHE A 174 -7.64 -12.60 -19.99
C PHE A 174 -8.47 -11.89 -21.07
N THR A 175 -9.31 -12.63 -21.76
CA THR A 175 -10.40 -12.11 -22.60
C THR A 175 -11.63 -11.79 -21.74
N VAL A 176 -12.68 -11.19 -22.33
CA VAL A 176 -13.95 -11.00 -21.61
C VAL A 176 -14.58 -12.36 -21.31
N GLU A 177 -14.52 -13.27 -22.29
CA GLU A 177 -15.02 -14.64 -22.15
C GLU A 177 -14.29 -15.40 -21.03
N ASP A 178 -12.98 -15.22 -20.87
CA ASP A 178 -12.21 -15.84 -19.79
C ASP A 178 -12.64 -15.34 -18.39
N VAL A 179 -13.13 -14.09 -18.28
CA VAL A 179 -13.55 -13.48 -17.00
C VAL A 179 -15.00 -13.84 -16.67
N MET A 180 -15.83 -14.08 -17.69
CA MET A 180 -17.25 -14.41 -17.54
C MET A 180 -17.51 -15.89 -17.18
N ASN A 181 -16.51 -16.77 -17.34
CA ASN A 181 -16.59 -18.21 -17.06
C ASN A 181 -15.87 -18.59 -15.75
#